data_AF-A0A343JBT5-F1
#
_entry.id   AF-A0A343JBT5-F1
#
_cell.length_a   1.000
_cell.length_b   1.000
_cell.length_c   1.000
_cell.angle_alpha   90.00
_cell.angle_beta   90.00
_cell.angle_gamma   90.00
#
_symmetry.space_group_name_H-M   'P 1'
#
loop_
_entity.id
_entity.type
_entity.pdbx_description
1 polymer ?
#
loop_
_entity_poly.entity_id
_entity_poly.type
_entity_poly.pdbx_seq_one_letter_code
_entity_poly.pdbx_strand_id
1 'polypeptide(L)'
;MGFFDNFKLEENVSTEEKENELFLHSLNALRTMEVIDIKTGTKLGYIKDIVVDIENSKVVSILLPGLQKGWFSKEEDIEIPWEKVIKAGMEIILIDSSEVENLNFNI
;
A
#
# COMPACT_ATOMS: atom_id res chain seq x y z
N MET A 1 -13.24 -53.51 1.19
CA MET A 1 -12.65 -52.89 0.00
C MET A 1 -13.61 -51.80 -0.44
N GLY A 2 -13.38 -50.50 -0.32
CA GLY A 2 -12.18 -49.71 -0.11
C GLY A 2 -12.55 -48.30 -0.56
N PHE A 3 -13.20 -47.53 0.32
CA PHE A 3 -13.73 -46.18 0.10
C PHE A 3 -12.64 -45.09 0.06
N PHE A 4 -11.37 -45.45 -0.15
CA PHE A 4 -10.21 -44.58 0.10
C PHE A 4 -9.11 -44.60 -0.97
N ASP A 5 -9.28 -45.31 -2.09
CA ASP A 5 -8.18 -45.47 -3.06
C ASP A 5 -8.01 -44.29 -4.04
N ASN A 6 -8.80 -43.22 -3.91
CA ASN A 6 -8.69 -42.03 -4.77
C ASN A 6 -8.20 -40.76 -4.07
N PHE A 7 -7.64 -40.90 -2.86
CA PHE A 7 -7.19 -39.75 -2.05
C PHE A 7 -5.68 -39.49 -2.10
N LYS A 8 -4.98 -39.89 -3.17
CA LYS A 8 -3.51 -39.76 -3.20
C LYS A 8 -2.86 -39.35 -4.52
N LEU A 9 -3.57 -38.65 -5.39
CA LEU A 9 -2.98 -38.13 -6.65
C LEU A 9 -3.07 -36.60 -6.83
N GLU A 10 -3.52 -35.85 -5.83
CA GLU A 10 -3.46 -34.37 -5.84
C GLU A 10 -2.61 -33.77 -4.70
N GLU A 11 -1.64 -34.52 -4.17
CA GLU A 11 -0.73 -34.06 -3.09
C GLU A 11 0.75 -33.96 -3.52
N ASN A 12 1.04 -33.72 -4.81
CA ASN A 12 2.41 -33.46 -5.27
C ASN A 12 2.49 -32.31 -6.29
N VAL A 13 1.72 -31.24 -6.07
CA VAL A 13 2.05 -29.92 -6.61
C VAL A 13 2.56 -29.13 -5.41
N SER A 14 3.86 -28.85 -5.40
CA SER A 14 4.60 -28.20 -4.31
C SER A 14 3.84 -27.01 -3.75
N THR A 15 3.56 -27.07 -2.45
CA THR A 15 2.92 -26.01 -1.64
C THR A 15 3.61 -24.65 -1.78
N GLU A 16 4.87 -24.63 -2.24
CA GLU A 16 5.68 -23.43 -2.46
C GLU A 16 5.24 -22.57 -3.66
N GLU A 17 4.47 -23.10 -4.62
CA GLU A 17 4.09 -22.35 -5.83
C GLU A 17 2.78 -21.54 -5.70
N LYS A 18 2.00 -21.73 -4.62
CA LYS A 18 0.76 -20.98 -4.38
C LYS A 18 0.97 -19.66 -3.60
N GLU A 19 2.12 -19.44 -2.98
CA GLU A 19 2.33 -18.31 -2.05
C GLU A 19 2.84 -17.01 -2.70
N ASN A 20 3.23 -17.03 -3.97
CA ASN A 20 3.66 -15.81 -4.70
C ASN A 20 2.74 -15.53 -5.89
N GLU A 21 1.44 -15.49 -5.67
CA GLU A 21 0.59 -14.74 -6.59
C GLU A 21 1.04 -13.27 -6.49
N LEU A 22 1.88 -12.85 -7.45
CA LEU A 22 2.44 -11.50 -7.47
C LEU A 22 1.29 -10.51 -7.64
N PHE A 23 0.89 -9.86 -6.54
CA PHE A 23 -0.10 -8.78 -6.55
C PHE A 23 0.53 -7.52 -7.15
N LEU A 24 0.58 -7.49 -8.48
CA LEU A 24 1.07 -6.36 -9.25
C LEU A 24 -0.06 -5.36 -9.47
N HIS A 25 0.18 -4.11 -9.08
CA HIS A 25 -0.70 -3.00 -9.37
C HIS A 25 -0.10 -2.13 -10.48
N SER A 26 -0.95 -1.70 -11.43
CA SER A 26 -0.57 -0.60 -12.30
C SER A 26 -0.45 0.69 -11.48
N LEU A 27 0.39 1.63 -11.92
CA LEU A 27 0.52 2.94 -11.25
C LEU A 27 -0.82 3.68 -11.17
N ASN A 28 -1.70 3.48 -12.15
CA ASN A 28 -3.04 4.07 -12.13
C ASN A 28 -3.95 3.40 -11.09
N ALA A 29 -3.85 2.08 -10.92
CA ALA A 29 -4.60 1.35 -9.90
C ALA A 29 -4.16 1.73 -8.48
N LEU A 30 -2.88 2.04 -8.27
CA LEU A 30 -2.41 2.53 -6.97
C LEU A 30 -3.13 3.82 -6.53
N ARG A 31 -3.54 4.68 -7.47
CA ARG A 31 -4.29 5.92 -7.15
C ARG A 31 -5.67 5.69 -6.55
N THR A 32 -6.23 4.49 -6.70
CA THR A 32 -7.52 4.13 -6.08
C THR A 32 -7.35 3.51 -4.70
N MET A 33 -6.12 3.29 -4.24
CA MET A 33 -5.86 2.66 -2.94
C MET A 33 -5.98 3.65 -1.79
N GLU A 34 -6.61 3.19 -0.70
CA GLU A 34 -6.70 3.94 0.55
C GLU A 34 -5.41 3.77 1.36
N VAL A 35 -4.89 4.89 1.87
CA VAL A 35 -3.72 4.89 2.75
C VAL A 35 -4.18 4.97 4.19
N ILE A 36 -3.83 3.96 4.98
CA ILE A 36 -4.22 3.84 6.38
C ILE A 36 -2.96 3.75 7.25
N ASP A 37 -2.93 4.54 8.31
CA ASP A 37 -1.90 4.45 9.33
C ASP A 37 -2.12 3.22 10.21
N ILE A 38 -1.12 2.34 10.27
CA ILE A 38 -1.17 1.09 11.04
C ILE A 38 -1.26 1.31 12.56
N LYS A 39 -0.74 2.43 13.08
CA LYS A 39 -0.71 2.72 14.52
C LYS A 39 -2.03 3.29 15.00
N THR A 40 -2.61 4.20 14.23
CA THR A 40 -3.84 4.91 14.61
C THR A 40 -5.10 4.30 14.00
N GLY A 41 -4.97 3.50 12.94
CA GLY A 41 -6.10 3.03 12.12
C GLY A 41 -6.77 4.14 11.30
N THR A 42 -6.17 5.34 11.25
CA THR A 42 -6.76 6.50 10.58
C THR A 42 -6.53 6.43 9.07
N LYS A 43 -7.58 6.66 8.29
CA LYS A 43 -7.50 6.86 6.85
C LYS A 43 -6.89 8.23 6.56
N LEU A 44 -5.71 8.23 5.93
CA LEU A 44 -4.98 9.45 5.57
C LEU A 44 -5.45 10.02 4.23
N GLY A 45 -5.99 9.19 3.34
CA GLY A 45 -6.51 9.61 2.04
C GLY A 45 -6.31 8.55 0.96
N TYR A 46 -6.36 8.98 -0.29
CA TYR A 46 -6.00 8.17 -1.46
C TYR A 46 -4.67 8.65 -2.03
N ILE A 47 -3.93 7.75 -2.69
CA ILE A 47 -2.69 8.12 -3.38
C ILE A 47 -3.01 9.12 -4.49
N LYS A 48 -2.53 10.35 -4.34
CA LYS A 48 -2.60 11.39 -5.37
C LYS A 48 -1.63 11.09 -6.47
N ASP A 49 -0.35 10.86 -6.15
CA ASP A 49 0.71 10.56 -7.11
C ASP A 49 1.83 9.68 -6.51
N ILE A 50 2.78 9.28 -7.35
CA ILE A 50 3.91 8.40 -6.99
C ILE A 50 5.19 9.03 -7.53
N VAL A 51 6.19 9.17 -6.67
CA VAL A 51 7.53 9.64 -7.08
C VAL A 51 8.38 8.44 -7.43
N VAL A 52 8.97 8.46 -8.63
CA VAL A 52 9.80 7.37 -9.15
C VAL A 52 11.19 7.92 -9.45
N ASP A 53 12.20 7.25 -8.91
CA ASP A 53 13.57 7.40 -9.34
C ASP A 53 13.75 6.71 -10.70
N ILE A 54 13.92 7.51 -11.75
CA ILE A 54 14.06 7.04 -13.13
C ILE A 54 15.38 6.28 -13.33
N GLU A 55 16.46 6.69 -12.66
CA GLU A 55 17.79 6.09 -12.83
C GLU A 55 17.82 4.68 -12.23
N ASN A 56 17.22 4.52 -11.05
CA ASN A 56 17.18 3.24 -10.34
C ASN A 56 15.91 2.42 -10.60
N SER A 57 14.94 2.99 -11.33
CA SER A 57 13.61 2.38 -11.61
C SER A 57 12.89 1.93 -10.33
N LYS A 58 12.89 2.79 -9.30
CA LYS A 58 12.31 2.49 -7.98
C LYS A 58 11.31 3.55 -7.56
N VAL A 59 10.26 3.11 -6.86
CA VAL A 59 9.35 4.04 -6.17
C VAL A 59 10.08 4.62 -4.95
N VAL A 60 10.07 5.94 -4.82
CA VAL A 60 10.72 6.69 -3.73
C VAL A 60 9.69 7.09 -2.67
N SER A 61 8.53 7.55 -3.10
CA SER A 61 7.47 8.01 -2.20
C SER A 61 6.09 7.99 -2.88
N ILE A 62 5.05 8.06 -2.05
CA ILE A 62 3.67 8.32 -2.48
C ILE A 62 3.25 9.70 -1.98
N LEU A 63 2.49 10.42 -2.81
CA LEU A 63 1.93 11.72 -2.47
C LEU A 63 0.47 11.55 -2.10
N LEU A 64 0.07 12.09 -0.96
CA LEU A 64 -1.32 12.25 -0.56
C LEU A 64 -1.74 13.71 -0.75
N PRO A 65 -3.03 13.98 -1.02
CA PRO A 65 -3.52 15.34 -1.06
C PRO A 65 -3.31 16.01 0.31
N GLY A 66 -2.77 17.23 0.29
CA GLY A 66 -2.63 18.06 1.49
C GLY A 66 -3.98 18.34 2.15
N LEU A 67 -3.98 18.46 3.47
CA LEU A 67 -5.14 18.96 4.21
C LEU A 67 -5.19 20.49 4.08
N GLN A 68 -6.33 21.05 3.63
CA GLN A 68 -6.53 22.51 3.65
C GLN A 68 -6.43 23.02 5.08
N LYS A 69 -5.41 23.83 5.36
CA LYS A 69 -5.28 24.58 6.62
C LYS A 69 -5.88 25.98 6.43
N GLY A 70 -7.21 26.04 6.27
CA GLY A 70 -7.98 27.28 6.18
C GLY A 70 -8.13 27.84 4.76
N TRP A 71 -8.90 28.93 4.63
CA TRP A 71 -9.37 29.47 3.34
C TRP A 71 -8.28 30.11 2.43
N PHE A 72 -7.03 30.24 2.89
CA PHE A 72 -5.94 30.87 2.14
C PHE A 72 -4.62 30.08 2.15
N SER A 73 -4.58 28.88 2.73
CA SER A 73 -3.36 28.05 2.68
C SER A 73 -3.26 27.35 1.33
N LYS A 74 -2.07 27.41 0.71
CA LYS A 74 -1.75 26.54 -0.42
C LYS A 74 -1.78 25.09 0.08
N GLU A 75 -2.54 24.22 -0.58
CA GLU A 75 -2.49 22.78 -0.31
C GLU A 75 -1.09 22.28 -0.68
N GLU A 76 -0.32 21.88 0.32
CA GLU A 76 0.94 21.18 0.12
C GLU A 76 0.69 19.68 0.28
N ASP A 77 1.08 18.92 -0.74
CA ASP A 77 0.94 17.47 -0.74
C ASP A 77 1.76 16.86 0.39
N ILE A 78 1.21 15.81 1.00
CA ILE A 78 1.89 15.06 2.04
C ILE A 78 2.67 13.96 1.33
N GLU A 79 4.00 14.04 1.39
CA GLU A 79 4.89 13.03 0.86
C GLU A 79 5.19 11.94 1.91
N ILE A 80 4.94 10.68 1.55
CA ILE A 80 5.22 9.52 2.40
C ILE A 80 6.32 8.69 1.70
N PRO A 81 7.53 8.59 2.28
CA PRO A 81 8.59 7.75 1.76
C PRO A 81 8.16 6.29 1.64
N TRP A 82 8.63 5.60 0.60
CA TRP A 82 8.26 4.20 0.34
C TRP A 82 8.67 3.26 1.48
N GLU A 83 9.73 3.61 2.22
CA GLU A 83 10.20 2.88 3.40
C GLU A 83 9.17 2.85 4.54
N LYS A 84 8.20 3.78 4.55
CA LYS A 84 7.11 3.80 5.53
C LYS A 84 5.94 2.90 5.10
N VAL A 85 5.91 2.36 3.88
CA VAL A 85 4.89 1.41 3.41
C VAL A 85 5.16 0.03 4.02
N ILE A 86 4.27 -0.39 4.91
CA ILE A 86 4.38 -1.67 5.64
C ILE A 86 3.78 -2.81 4.82
N LYS A 87 2.64 -2.57 4.17
CA LYS A 87 1.95 -3.57 3.37
C LYS A 87 1.06 -2.92 2.31
N ALA A 88 1.13 -3.44 1.09
CA ALA A 88 0.16 -3.13 0.04
C ALA A 88 -0.76 -4.34 -0.16
N GLY A 89 -2.07 -4.11 -0.05
CA GLY A 89 -3.11 -5.06 -0.41
C GLY A 89 -3.71 -4.73 -1.78
N MET A 90 -4.93 -5.20 -2.03
CA MET A 90 -5.63 -4.96 -3.29
C MET A 90 -6.28 -3.57 -3.38
N GLU A 91 -6.72 -3.04 -2.23
CA GLU A 91 -7.42 -1.74 -2.15
C GLU A 91 -6.81 -0.80 -1.10
N ILE A 92 -5.92 -1.30 -0.23
CA ILE A 92 -5.41 -0.57 0.92
C ILE A 92 -3.89 -0.66 0.97
N ILE A 93 -3.24 0.45 1.24
CA ILE A 93 -1.83 0.55 1.64
C ILE A 93 -1.76 0.90 3.12
N LEU A 94 -1.02 0.11 3.88
CA LEU A 94 -0.74 0.35 5.29
C LEU A 94 0.62 1.02 5.41
N ILE A 95 0.67 2.12 6.16
CA ILE A 95 1.91 2.88 6.40
C ILE A 95 2.14 3.10 7.89
N ASP A 96 3.39 3.31 8.29
CA ASP A 96 3.74 3.85 9.60
C ASP A 96 3.97 5.37 9.48
N SER A 97 3.07 6.16 10.08
CA SER A 97 3.09 7.62 9.98
C SER A 97 4.12 8.29 10.90
N SER A 98 4.80 7.50 11.75
CA SER A 98 5.74 8.03 12.72
C SER A 98 6.87 8.72 11.99
N GLU A 99 7.09 10.00 12.29
CA GLU A 99 8.12 10.87 11.69
C GLU A 99 7.79 11.45 10.30
N VAL A 100 6.56 11.34 9.81
CA VAL A 100 6.14 12.10 8.62
C VAL A 100 5.82 13.54 9.05
N GLU A 101 6.71 14.48 8.74
CA GLU A 101 6.75 15.85 9.28
C GLU A 101 5.50 16.73 9.02
N ASN A 102 4.48 16.23 8.31
CA ASN A 102 3.26 16.97 7.95
C ASN A 102 1.92 16.31 8.35
N LEU A 103 1.91 15.20 9.11
CA LEU A 103 0.68 14.50 9.54
C LEU A 103 0.08 14.99 10.88
N ASN A 104 0.27 16.26 11.24
CA ASN A 104 -0.37 16.84 12.43
C ASN A 104 -1.88 17.03 12.20
N PHE A 105 -2.67 15.99 12.46
CA PHE A 105 -4.12 16.09 12.63
C PHE A 105 -4.38 16.82 13.95
N ASN A 106 -4.64 18.11 13.90
CA ASN A 106 -5.30 18.79 15.01
C ASN A 106 -6.74 18.29 15.04
N ILE A 107 -7.00 17.29 15.89
CA ILE A 107 -8.36 16.88 16.28
C ILE A 107 -8.88 17.87 17.33
#